data_AF-A0A2U1ICN3-F1
#
_entry.id   AF-A0A2U1ICN3-F1
#
_cell.length_a   1.000
_cell.length_b   1.000
_cell.length_c   1.000
_cell.angle_alpha   90.00
_cell.angle_beta   90.00
_cell.angle_gamma   90.00
#
_symmetry.space_group_name_H-M   'P 1'
#
loop_
_entity.id
_entity.type
_entity.pdbx_description
1 polymer ?
#
loop_
_entity_poly.entity_id
_entity_poly.type
_entity_poly.pdbx_seq_one_letter_code
_entity_poly.pdbx_strand_id
1 'polypeptide(L)'
;MCTLTHFAYPLLPDSETTAISQPLPFGRSEPLPDVPPRLRFQVVMAGIAFFHIKDISTGCVRGFRANHNEACALARFLESQG
;
A
#
# COMPACT_ATOMS: atom_id res chain seq x y z
N MET A 1 33.04 -3.41 10.14
CA MET A 1 32.36 -4.67 9.81
C MET A 1 30.94 -4.60 10.37
N CYS A 2 29.96 -4.18 9.56
CA CYS A 2 28.54 -4.16 9.94
C CYS A 2 27.73 -4.62 8.73
N THR A 3 27.20 -5.84 8.78
CA THR A 3 26.37 -6.46 7.74
C THR A 3 24.93 -5.97 7.88
N LEU A 4 24.50 -5.19 6.89
CA LEU A 4 23.14 -4.68 6.72
C LEU A 4 22.20 -5.88 6.44
N THR A 5 21.38 -6.25 7.42
CA THR A 5 20.33 -7.25 7.26
C THR A 5 19.20 -6.66 6.43
N HIS A 6 19.26 -6.89 5.12
CA HIS A 6 18.19 -6.62 4.17
C HIS A 6 17.01 -7.57 4.44
N PHE A 7 15.81 -7.03 4.62
CA PHE A 7 14.58 -7.81 4.79
C PHE A 7 14.26 -8.52 3.47
N ALA A 8 14.70 -9.78 3.31
CA ALA A 8 14.43 -10.59 2.14
C ALA A 8 13.07 -11.29 2.30
N TYR A 9 12.09 -10.88 1.50
CA TYR A 9 10.88 -11.66 1.29
C TYR A 9 11.19 -12.88 0.40
N PRO A 10 10.65 -14.08 0.69
CA PRO A 10 10.88 -15.26 -0.12
C PRO A 10 10.23 -15.10 -1.50
N LEU A 11 11.06 -15.16 -2.54
CA LEU A 11 10.64 -15.47 -3.89
C LEU A 11 10.25 -16.95 -3.92
N LEU A 12 8.97 -17.24 -4.14
CA LEU A 12 8.53 -18.59 -4.52
C LEU A 12 8.44 -18.66 -6.04
N PRO A 13 9.27 -19.50 -6.70
CA PRO A 13 8.91 -20.09 -7.98
C PRO A 13 8.88 -21.62 -7.84
N ASP A 14 7.74 -22.23 -8.19
CA ASP A 14 7.73 -23.57 -8.76
C ASP A 14 6.44 -23.75 -9.59
N SER A 15 6.55 -23.51 -10.91
CA SER A 15 6.41 -24.53 -11.96
C SER A 15 5.79 -25.88 -11.49
N GLU A 16 4.77 -26.53 -12.04
CA GLU A 16 4.12 -26.63 -13.35
C GLU A 16 2.75 -27.35 -13.10
N THR A 17 1.68 -27.29 -13.90
CA THR A 17 1.44 -28.16 -15.07
C THR A 17 -0.08 -28.17 -15.36
N THR A 18 -0.43 -27.82 -16.60
CA THR A 18 -1.55 -28.36 -17.41
C THR A 18 -3.01 -27.94 -17.14
N ALA A 19 -3.43 -27.01 -18.01
CA ALA A 19 -4.60 -27.04 -18.87
C ALA A 19 -6.01 -27.22 -18.27
N ILE A 20 -6.78 -26.14 -18.30
CA ILE A 20 -8.14 -26.19 -18.86
C ILE A 20 -8.28 -25.01 -19.82
N SER A 21 -8.25 -25.32 -21.12
CA SER A 21 -8.76 -24.44 -22.17
C SER A 21 -10.27 -24.25 -21.95
N GLN A 22 -10.70 -23.06 -21.55
CA GLN A 22 -12.07 -22.61 -21.80
C GLN A 22 -12.03 -21.21 -22.43
N PRO A 23 -12.47 -21.05 -23.68
CA PRO A 23 -12.77 -19.73 -24.21
C PRO A 23 -14.13 -19.32 -23.65
N LEU A 24 -14.13 -18.57 -22.54
CA LEU A 24 -15.32 -17.89 -22.07
C LEU A 24 -15.39 -16.52 -22.76
N PRO A 25 -16.47 -16.24 -23.51
CA PRO A 25 -16.58 -15.07 -24.38
C PRO A 25 -16.57 -13.82 -23.53
N PHE A 26 -15.64 -12.91 -23.83
CA PHE A 26 -15.64 -11.48 -23.48
C PHE A 26 -16.76 -11.08 -22.51
N GLY A 27 -16.60 -11.51 -21.25
CA GLY A 27 -17.48 -11.14 -20.17
C GLY A 27 -17.21 -9.69 -19.88
N ARG A 28 -18.10 -8.84 -20.38
CA ARG A 28 -18.26 -7.44 -20.01
C ARG A 28 -17.86 -7.26 -18.54
N SER A 29 -16.80 -6.48 -18.28
CA SER A 29 -16.39 -6.14 -16.92
C SER A 29 -17.54 -5.43 -16.23
N GLU A 30 -18.34 -6.17 -15.46
CA GLU A 30 -19.27 -5.60 -14.50
C GLU A 30 -18.44 -4.76 -13.52
N PRO A 31 -18.70 -3.45 -13.37
CA PRO A 31 -18.05 -2.66 -12.34
C PRO A 31 -18.49 -3.25 -10.99
N LEU A 32 -17.57 -3.96 -10.32
CA LEU A 32 -17.81 -4.47 -8.98
C LEU A 32 -18.26 -3.29 -8.09
N PRO A 33 -19.44 -3.35 -7.47
CA PRO A 33 -19.93 -2.25 -6.64
C PRO A 33 -19.05 -2.15 -5.39
N ASP A 34 -18.70 -0.92 -5.04
CA ASP A 34 -18.11 -0.55 -3.74
C ASP A 34 -16.76 -1.18 -3.39
N VAL A 35 -15.75 -1.02 -4.27
CA VAL A 35 -14.37 -0.99 -3.75
C VAL A 35 -14.23 0.30 -2.95
N PRO A 36 -14.04 0.24 -1.61
CA PRO A 36 -13.84 1.44 -0.82
C PRO A 36 -12.65 2.22 -1.41
N PRO A 37 -12.73 3.57 -1.43
CA PRO A 37 -11.66 4.39 -2.00
C PRO A 37 -10.34 3.97 -1.39
N ARG A 38 -9.41 3.54 -2.26
CA ARG A 38 -8.08 3.12 -1.85
C ARG A 38 -7.41 4.31 -1.17
N LEU A 39 -7.19 4.21 0.14
CA LEU A 39 -6.38 5.19 0.87
C LEU A 39 -5.00 5.26 0.21
N ARG A 40 -4.51 6.46 -0.11
CA ARG A 40 -3.18 6.66 -0.70
C ARG A 40 -2.14 6.90 0.36
N PHE A 41 -2.51 7.52 1.48
CA PHE A 41 -1.62 7.81 2.59
C PHE A 41 -1.96 7.00 3.84
N GLN A 42 -0.92 6.47 4.48
CA GLN A 42 -0.97 5.75 5.74
C GLN A 42 -0.29 6.55 6.84
N VAL A 43 -0.94 6.68 7.99
CA VAL A 43 -0.32 7.22 9.21
C VAL A 43 0.27 6.07 10.01
N VAL A 44 1.59 6.11 10.25
CA VAL A 44 2.33 5.05 10.94
C VAL A 44 2.99 5.61 12.18
N MET A 45 2.79 4.94 13.32
CA MET A 45 3.51 5.26 14.57
C MET A 45 4.96 4.78 14.44
N ALA A 46 5.91 5.68 14.69
CA ALA A 46 7.35 5.41 14.58
C ALA A 46 8.14 5.67 15.88
N GLY A 47 7.45 5.99 16.98
CA GLY A 47 8.07 6.20 18.28
C GLY A 47 7.09 6.80 19.29
N ILE A 48 7.63 7.39 20.35
CA ILE A 48 6.84 8.08 21.38
C ILE A 48 6.32 9.38 20.77
N ALA A 49 4.99 9.47 20.65
CA ALA A 49 4.32 10.63 20.06
C ALA A 49 4.99 11.07 18.74
N PHE A 50 5.23 10.11 17.84
CA PHE A 50 5.87 10.37 16.56
C PHE A 50 5.22 9.52 15.47
N PHE A 51 4.71 10.20 14.45
CA PHE A 51 3.95 9.61 13.36
C PHE A 51 4.52 10.08 12.03
N HIS A 52 4.71 9.18 11.08
CA HIS A 52 5.04 9.54 9.71
C HIS A 52 3.87 9.20 8.77
N ILE A 53 3.72 10.01 7.73
CA ILE A 53 2.69 9.83 6.71
C ILE A 53 3.38 9.19 5.50
N LYS A 54 3.02 7.96 5.18
CA LYS A 54 3.62 7.16 4.11
C LYS A 54 2.65 7.06 2.94
N ASP A 55 3.14 7.34 1.73
CA ASP A 55 2.43 7.01 0.50
C ASP A 55 2.44 5.48 0.33
N ILE A 56 1.26 4.87 0.25
CA ILE A 56 1.08 3.41 0.21
C ILE A 56 1.63 2.82 -1.09
N SER A 57 1.51 3.55 -2.20
CA SER A 57 1.92 3.07 -3.52
C SER A 57 3.43 3.09 -3.71
N THR A 58 4.09 4.15 -3.25
CA THR A 58 5.54 4.35 -3.42
C THR A 58 6.35 3.92 -2.20
N GLY A 59 5.71 3.85 -1.04
CA GLY A 59 6.35 3.65 0.24
C GLY A 59 7.10 4.88 0.77
N CYS A 60 7.08 6.00 0.06
CA CYS A 60 7.80 7.21 0.43
C CYS A 60 7.11 7.97 1.57
N VAL A 61 7.90 8.53 2.48
CA VAL A 61 7.39 9.39 3.57
C VAL A 61 7.13 10.80 3.04
N ARG A 62 5.92 11.30 3.27
CA ARG A 62 5.46 12.65 2.85
C ARG A 62 5.51 13.69 3.98
N GLY A 63 5.65 13.26 5.23
CA GLY A 63 5.76 14.17 6.38
C GLY A 63 5.75 13.46 7.72
N PHE A 64 5.93 14.24 8.79
CA PHE A 64 6.01 13.78 10.17
C PHE A 64 5.19 14.65 11.09
N ARG A 65 4.54 14.08 12.11
CA ARG A 65 3.81 14.81 13.16
C ARG A 65 4.00 14.16 14.51
N ALA A 66 3.95 14.95 15.57
CA ALA A 66 4.04 14.44 16.93
C ALA A 66 2.68 13.96 17.48
N ASN A 67 1.59 14.51 16.94
CA ASN A 67 0.23 14.14 17.31
C ASN A 67 -0.42 13.27 16.22
N HIS A 68 -1.15 12.23 16.63
CA HIS A 68 -1.88 11.34 15.73
C HIS A 68 -2.96 12.09 14.91
N ASN A 69 -3.72 12.98 15.54
CA ASN A 69 -4.79 13.72 14.88
C ASN A 69 -4.24 14.69 13.83
N GLU A 70 -3.11 15.35 14.13
CA GLU A 70 -2.42 16.20 13.16
C GLU A 70 -1.86 15.37 11.99
N ALA A 71 -1.35 14.18 12.27
CA ALA A 71 -0.89 13.25 11.23
C ALA A 71 -2.05 12.83 10.32
N CYS A 72 -3.21 12.53 10.89
CA CYS A 72 -4.43 12.21 10.15
C CYS A 72 -4.92 13.40 9.32
N ALA A 73 -4.92 14.62 9.88
CA ALA A 73 -5.28 15.83 9.15
C ALA A 73 -4.35 16.07 7.95
N LEU A 74 -3.03 15.87 8.13
CA LEU A 74 -2.07 15.96 7.04
C LEU A 74 -2.32 14.90 5.96
N ALA A 75 -2.59 13.65 6.35
CA ALA A 75 -2.93 12.60 5.39
C ALA A 75 -4.14 13.01 4.53
N ARG A 76 -5.22 13.52 5.15
CA ARG A 76 -6.41 14.01 4.42
C ARG A 76 -6.12 15.20 3.52
N PHE A 77 -5.27 16.12 3.96
CA PHE A 77 -4.82 17.22 3.12
C PHE A 77 -4.08 16.70 1.88
N LEU A 78 -3.16 15.75 2.05
CA LEU A 78 -2.41 15.16 0.93
C LEU A 78 -3.33 14.42 -0.06
N GLU A 79 -4.36 13.72 0.43
CA GLU A 79 -5.38 13.10 -0.45
C GLU A 79 -6.11 14.14 -1.31
N SER A 80 -6.29 15.37 -0.82
CA SER A 80 -6.98 16.45 -1.55
C SER A 80 -6.11 17.17 -2.59
N GLN A 81 -4.78 16.97 -2.56
CA GLN A 81 -3.81 17.69 -3.40
C GLN A 81 -3.34 16.88 -4.62
N GLY A 82 -3.74 15.61 -4.75
CA GLY A 82 -3.24 14.70 -5.79
C GLY A 82 -4.34 13.92 -6.48
#